data_AF-A0A2S3Y010-F1
#
_entry.id   AF-A0A2S3Y010-F1
#
_cell.length_a   1.000
_cell.length_b   1.000
_cell.length_c   1.000
_cell.angle_alpha   90.00
_cell.angle_beta   90.00
_cell.angle_gamma   90.00
#
_symmetry.space_group_name_H-M   'P 1'
#
loop_
_entity.id
_entity.type
_entity.pdbx_description
1 polymer ?
#
loop_
_entity_poly.entity_id
_entity_poly.type
_entity_poly.pdbx_seq_one_letter_code
_entity_poly.pdbx_strand_id
1 'polypeptide(L)'
;MTERVVPGRADGLITLDAADALWGGLTAGGAVPTASGVFTRSPATRARTGYVLLGSRVVATARAGGGRWGVAEREVRRAAAELNAVVMDRRDLVRVGPFRGAPEPERDEETPLRWRWRVAGELGEPGGPGRGTRHEDGRPCHLVGIDWRRLLVEHSSDGTRRTWWLPRAVVRLLDAAEYAERRWLRAARISETGTAVAEPSSHPRRAEDADGRRATSPEGPAASPRPYGRELEGQLYSVLSRKPGISQKVAGWVCAVCGGAPATVLDHCHEHGYVRAPVCQSCNTRERPDHLYANDVRVANRYTRLFHTDADDWLRHWHRCTGCRARTTLPLPHLAAWTAFIACRSLRPTHRAPRGREPCGTLCVSWAGSQNAPRSCLFTVTVDFCPAGEHRVLARVSYREAAERFRGWLAETAPAVAAASGPDRLDGLPAQPRPVVVDPGGEGLGLF
;
A
#
# COMPACT_ATOMS: atom_id res chain seq x y z
N MET A 1 -15.40 -56.30 -8.22
CA MET A 1 -15.82 -55.31 -9.24
C MET A 1 -14.62 -54.47 -9.61
N THR A 2 -14.41 -54.34 -10.90
CA THR A 2 -13.17 -54.00 -11.59
C THR A 2 -12.70 -52.56 -11.35
N GLU A 3 -11.53 -52.44 -10.72
CA GLU A 3 -10.70 -51.25 -10.75
C GLU A 3 -10.30 -50.99 -12.20
N ARG A 4 -10.93 -49.99 -12.84
CA ARG A 4 -10.52 -49.54 -14.16
C ARG A 4 -9.23 -48.76 -14.01
N VAL A 5 -8.13 -49.42 -14.32
CA VAL A 5 -6.84 -48.80 -14.65
C VAL A 5 -7.07 -47.83 -15.82
N VAL A 6 -6.94 -46.53 -15.57
CA VAL A 6 -6.87 -45.51 -16.62
C VAL A 6 -5.39 -45.29 -16.94
N PRO A 7 -4.92 -45.64 -18.15
CA PRO A 7 -3.54 -45.43 -18.55
C PRO A 7 -3.33 -43.98 -19.00
N GLY A 8 -2.27 -43.34 -18.48
CA GLY A 8 -1.80 -42.02 -18.95
C GLY A 8 -1.54 -40.98 -17.87
N ARG A 9 -0.69 -41.27 -16.87
CA ARG A 9 -0.11 -40.23 -15.99
C ARG A 9 1.33 -39.95 -16.43
N ALA A 10 1.50 -39.00 -17.34
CA ALA A 10 2.75 -38.28 -17.49
C ALA A 10 2.67 -37.00 -16.63
N ASP A 11 3.60 -36.86 -15.69
CA ASP A 11 3.95 -35.65 -14.92
C ASP A 11 2.92 -35.03 -13.95
N GLY A 12 1.79 -35.68 -13.66
CA GLY A 12 0.80 -35.14 -12.69
C GLY A 12 0.16 -33.82 -13.13
N LEU A 13 0.23 -33.51 -14.42
CA LEU A 13 -0.43 -32.38 -15.06
C LEU A 13 -1.88 -32.74 -15.41
N ILE A 14 -2.81 -31.86 -15.06
CA ILE A 14 -4.23 -31.96 -15.43
C ILE A 14 -4.57 -30.92 -16.50
N THR A 15 -5.55 -31.25 -17.35
CA THR A 15 -6.07 -30.31 -18.35
C THR A 15 -6.69 -29.08 -17.69
N LEU A 16 -6.71 -27.93 -18.39
CA LEU A 16 -7.31 -26.70 -17.87
C LEU A 16 -8.78 -26.84 -17.46
N ASP A 17 -9.59 -27.59 -18.22
CA ASP A 17 -10.99 -27.88 -17.88
C ASP A 17 -11.11 -28.67 -16.56
N ALA A 18 -10.28 -29.71 -16.40
CA ALA A 18 -10.20 -30.49 -15.18
C ALA A 18 -9.70 -29.65 -13.98
N ALA A 19 -8.81 -28.69 -14.22
CA ALA A 19 -8.35 -27.76 -13.20
C ALA A 19 -9.46 -26.79 -12.76
N ASP A 20 -10.31 -26.32 -13.67
CA ASP A 20 -11.49 -25.51 -13.34
C ASP A 20 -12.50 -26.29 -12.50
N ALA A 21 -12.79 -27.54 -12.88
CA ALA A 21 -13.68 -28.41 -12.11
C ALA A 21 -13.10 -28.70 -10.70
N LEU A 22 -11.80 -28.97 -10.60
CA LEU A 22 -11.11 -29.21 -9.34
C LEU A 22 -11.12 -27.95 -8.45
N TRP A 23 -10.83 -26.78 -9.02
CA TRP A 23 -10.86 -25.51 -8.31
C TRP A 23 -12.25 -25.21 -7.73
N GLY A 24 -13.29 -25.34 -8.57
CA GLY A 24 -14.68 -25.14 -8.13
C GLY A 24 -15.09 -26.13 -7.04
N GLY A 25 -14.73 -27.40 -7.18
CA GLY A 25 -15.05 -28.42 -6.18
C GLY A 25 -14.34 -28.23 -4.83
N LEU A 26 -13.06 -27.87 -4.85
CA LEU A 26 -12.28 -27.69 -3.61
C LEU A 26 -12.62 -26.40 -2.86
N THR A 27 -13.06 -25.36 -3.57
CA THR A 27 -13.38 -24.05 -2.97
C THR A 27 -14.87 -23.86 -2.70
N ALA A 28 -15.69 -24.86 -3.04
CA ALA A 28 -17.12 -24.87 -2.75
C ALA A 28 -17.37 -24.73 -1.24
N GLY A 29 -18.22 -23.77 -0.86
CA GLY A 29 -18.55 -23.50 0.54
C GLY A 29 -17.48 -22.73 1.33
N GLY A 30 -16.37 -22.34 0.70
CA GLY A 30 -15.36 -21.47 1.32
C GLY A 30 -15.90 -20.07 1.61
N ALA A 31 -15.27 -19.37 2.58
CA ALA A 31 -15.67 -18.02 2.96
C ALA A 31 -15.56 -17.03 1.80
N VAL A 32 -14.54 -17.19 0.95
CA VAL A 32 -14.26 -16.35 -0.21
C VAL A 32 -14.91 -16.94 -1.47
N PRO A 33 -15.82 -16.21 -2.15
CA PRO A 33 -16.47 -16.70 -3.36
C PRO A 33 -15.47 -16.80 -4.51
N THR A 34 -15.42 -17.97 -5.15
CA THR A 34 -14.56 -18.23 -6.29
C THR A 34 -15.29 -18.07 -7.60
N ALA A 35 -14.54 -17.70 -8.63
CA ALA A 35 -15.05 -17.59 -9.99
C ALA A 35 -14.96 -18.94 -10.71
N SER A 36 -15.94 -19.20 -11.60
CA SER A 36 -15.91 -20.35 -12.51
C SER A 36 -15.08 -20.04 -13.75
N GLY A 37 -14.35 -21.04 -14.28
CA GLY A 37 -13.66 -20.88 -15.55
C GLY A 37 -12.39 -20.04 -15.46
N VAL A 38 -11.68 -20.07 -14.33
CA VAL A 38 -10.45 -19.31 -14.09
C VAL A 38 -9.34 -19.71 -15.07
N PHE A 39 -9.32 -20.98 -15.48
CA PHE A 39 -8.35 -21.50 -16.44
C PHE A 39 -8.83 -21.43 -17.89
N THR A 40 -10.15 -21.42 -18.12
CA THR A 40 -10.76 -21.59 -19.45
C THR A 40 -11.41 -20.33 -20.03
N ARG A 41 -11.90 -19.39 -19.21
CA ARG A 41 -12.55 -18.15 -19.66
C ARG A 41 -11.54 -17.00 -19.79
N SER A 42 -11.68 -16.17 -20.83
CA SER A 42 -10.96 -14.89 -20.95
C SER A 42 -11.02 -14.13 -19.60
N PRO A 43 -10.00 -13.40 -19.13
CA PRO A 43 -8.72 -13.14 -19.75
C PRO A 43 -7.70 -14.29 -19.56
N ALA A 44 -8.13 -15.56 -19.63
CA ALA A 44 -7.28 -16.74 -19.81
C ALA A 44 -6.39 -16.72 -21.08
N THR A 45 -6.45 -15.67 -21.91
CA THR A 45 -5.40 -15.39 -22.89
C THR A 45 -4.01 -15.25 -22.22
N ARG A 46 -3.95 -14.98 -20.91
CA ARG A 46 -2.72 -15.06 -20.09
C ARG A 46 -2.38 -16.45 -19.55
N ALA A 47 -3.31 -17.40 -19.47
CA ALA A 47 -2.94 -18.80 -19.18
C ALA A 47 -2.08 -19.37 -20.32
N ARG A 48 -2.27 -18.86 -21.54
CA ARG A 48 -1.38 -19.10 -22.69
C ARG A 48 -0.04 -18.36 -22.62
N THR A 49 0.19 -17.56 -21.56
CA THR A 49 1.46 -16.84 -21.27
C THR A 49 2.26 -17.47 -20.12
N GLY A 50 1.92 -18.70 -19.70
CA GLY A 50 2.77 -19.52 -18.83
C GLY A 50 2.32 -19.66 -17.36
N TYR A 51 1.31 -18.92 -16.90
CA TYR A 51 0.79 -19.05 -15.53
C TYR A 51 -0.63 -18.51 -15.33
N VAL A 52 -1.27 -18.89 -14.21
CA VAL A 52 -2.57 -18.41 -13.71
C VAL A 52 -2.43 -18.03 -12.24
N LEU A 53 -3.14 -16.98 -11.80
CA LEU A 53 -3.19 -16.58 -10.38
C LEU A 53 -4.43 -17.16 -9.69
N LEU A 54 -4.23 -17.85 -8.56
CA LEU A 54 -5.28 -18.43 -7.71
C LEU A 54 -5.05 -18.01 -6.26
N GLY A 55 -5.92 -17.15 -5.72
CA GLY A 55 -5.68 -16.47 -4.45
C GLY A 55 -4.33 -15.77 -4.47
N SER A 56 -3.49 -16.05 -3.48
CA SER A 56 -2.12 -15.52 -3.36
C SER A 56 -1.06 -16.29 -4.17
N ARG A 57 -1.43 -17.32 -4.95
CA ARG A 57 -0.47 -18.19 -5.65
C ARG A 57 -0.42 -18.00 -7.15
N VAL A 58 0.78 -18.14 -7.70
CA VAL A 58 1.03 -18.32 -9.13
C VAL A 58 1.09 -19.82 -9.41
N VAL A 59 0.22 -20.29 -10.31
CA VAL A 59 0.18 -21.67 -10.79
C VAL A 59 0.72 -21.68 -12.23
N ALA A 60 1.88 -22.29 -12.43
CA ALA A 60 2.50 -22.38 -13.75
C ALA A 60 1.70 -23.32 -14.67
N THR A 61 1.54 -22.92 -15.92
CA THR A 61 0.98 -23.75 -16.98
C THR A 61 2.11 -24.34 -17.80
N ALA A 62 2.09 -25.64 -18.03
CA ALA A 62 3.06 -26.34 -18.85
C ALA A 62 2.39 -26.98 -20.06
N ARG A 63 3.16 -27.21 -21.13
CA ARG A 63 2.69 -27.91 -22.32
C ARG A 63 3.04 -29.39 -22.18
N ALA A 64 2.03 -30.26 -22.14
CA ALA A 64 2.23 -31.70 -22.17
C ALA A 64 2.75 -32.15 -23.54
N GLY A 65 3.34 -33.35 -23.61
CA GLY A 65 3.94 -33.90 -24.84
C GLY A 65 3.03 -33.94 -26.08
N GLY A 66 1.71 -33.88 -25.90
CA GLY A 66 0.72 -33.76 -26.98
C GLY A 66 0.38 -32.32 -27.40
N GLY A 67 1.15 -31.31 -26.98
CA GLY A 67 0.93 -29.91 -27.32
C GLY A 67 -0.22 -29.23 -26.57
N ARG A 68 -0.87 -29.91 -25.63
CA ARG A 68 -1.98 -29.40 -24.80
C ARG A 68 -1.45 -28.73 -23.54
N TRP A 69 -2.02 -27.58 -23.17
CA TRP A 69 -1.69 -26.90 -21.92
C TRP A 69 -2.35 -27.58 -20.72
N GLY A 70 -1.60 -27.68 -19.62
CA GLY A 70 -2.07 -28.21 -18.35
C GLY A 70 -1.38 -27.54 -17.17
N VAL A 71 -1.85 -27.86 -15.97
CA VAL A 71 -1.31 -27.36 -14.69
C VAL A 71 -1.09 -28.53 -13.74
N ALA A 72 -0.12 -28.39 -12.82
CA ALA A 72 0.13 -29.43 -11.83
C ALA A 72 -1.03 -29.49 -10.82
N GLU A 73 -1.66 -30.66 -10.68
CA GLU A 73 -2.82 -30.86 -9.78
C GLU A 73 -2.51 -30.43 -8.34
N ARG A 74 -1.29 -30.75 -7.87
CA ARG A 74 -0.84 -30.40 -6.52
C ARG A 74 -0.89 -28.90 -6.26
N GLU A 75 -0.56 -28.06 -7.24
CA GLU A 75 -0.51 -26.60 -7.07
C GLU A 75 -1.93 -26.03 -6.98
N VAL A 76 -2.88 -26.58 -7.75
CA VAL A 76 -4.30 -26.21 -7.67
C VAL A 76 -4.88 -26.57 -6.31
N ARG A 77 -4.61 -27.80 -5.82
CA ARG A 77 -5.04 -28.25 -4.48
C ARG A 77 -4.45 -27.37 -3.38
N ARG A 78 -3.15 -27.06 -3.47
CA ARG A 78 -2.47 -26.20 -2.51
C ARG A 78 -3.12 -24.81 -2.48
N ALA A 79 -3.33 -24.20 -3.65
CA ALA A 79 -3.95 -22.88 -3.77
C ALA A 79 -5.37 -22.86 -3.18
N ALA A 80 -6.17 -23.89 -3.43
CA ALA A 80 -7.51 -24.02 -2.86
C ALA A 80 -7.47 -24.14 -1.33
N ALA A 81 -6.55 -24.92 -0.78
CA ALA A 81 -6.37 -25.05 0.67
C ALA A 81 -5.97 -23.72 1.32
N GLU A 82 -5.07 -22.95 0.70
CA GLU A 82 -4.74 -21.60 1.19
C GLU A 82 -5.94 -20.66 1.15
N LEU A 83 -6.73 -20.69 0.07
CA LEU A 83 -7.91 -19.84 -0.04
C LEU A 83 -8.98 -20.20 1.01
N ASN A 84 -9.19 -21.50 1.25
CA ASN A 84 -10.16 -21.98 2.24
C ASN A 84 -9.74 -21.67 3.69
N ALA A 85 -8.44 -21.55 3.96
CA ALA A 85 -7.92 -21.15 5.27
C ALA A 85 -8.18 -19.67 5.59
N VAL A 86 -8.64 -18.87 4.62
CA VAL A 86 -8.93 -17.45 4.82
C VAL A 86 -10.17 -17.28 5.67
N VAL A 87 -9.97 -16.79 6.88
CA VAL A 87 -11.05 -16.28 7.72
C VAL A 87 -11.41 -14.88 7.25
N MET A 88 -12.68 -14.68 6.91
CA MET A 88 -13.17 -13.40 6.39
C MET A 88 -14.33 -12.89 7.23
N ASP A 89 -14.14 -11.76 7.90
CA ASP A 89 -15.23 -10.95 8.39
C ASP A 89 -15.77 -10.07 7.26
N ARG A 90 -17.05 -10.23 6.92
CA ARG A 90 -17.72 -9.45 5.86
C ARG A 90 -17.97 -8.00 6.25
N ARG A 91 -17.90 -7.67 7.55
CA ARG A 91 -18.12 -6.31 8.07
C ARG A 91 -16.83 -5.51 8.18
N ASP A 92 -15.67 -6.17 8.19
CA ASP A 92 -14.35 -5.51 8.14
C ASP A 92 -14.05 -5.04 6.71
N LEU A 93 -14.72 -3.94 6.33
CA LEU A 93 -14.70 -3.38 4.99
C LEU A 93 -13.57 -2.36 4.82
N VAL A 94 -12.95 -2.39 3.64
CA VAL A 94 -11.90 -1.47 3.23
C VAL A 94 -12.32 -0.80 1.93
N ARG A 95 -12.21 0.54 1.88
CA ARG A 95 -12.50 1.30 0.68
C ARG A 95 -11.48 0.98 -0.41
N VAL A 96 -11.96 0.63 -1.60
CA VAL A 96 -11.17 0.31 -2.78
C VAL A 96 -11.35 1.31 -3.92
N GLY A 97 -12.25 2.29 -3.77
CA GLY A 97 -12.36 3.43 -4.66
C GLY A 97 -13.70 4.17 -4.51
N PRO A 98 -13.99 5.14 -5.39
CA PRO A 98 -13.04 5.82 -6.26
C PRO A 98 -12.09 6.70 -5.44
N PHE A 99 -10.82 6.77 -5.80
CA PHE A 99 -9.83 7.71 -5.22
C PHE A 99 -9.66 8.89 -6.20
N ARG A 100 -9.68 10.14 -5.73
CA ARG A 100 -9.52 11.31 -6.63
C ARG A 100 -8.06 11.42 -7.09
N GLY A 101 -7.86 11.62 -8.40
CA GLY A 101 -6.57 11.90 -9.03
C GLY A 101 -6.04 10.71 -9.84
N ALA A 102 -5.90 10.88 -11.16
CA ALA A 102 -5.10 9.99 -11.98
C ALA A 102 -3.62 10.32 -11.73
N PRO A 103 -2.78 9.39 -11.25
CA PRO A 103 -1.34 9.56 -11.34
C PRO A 103 -0.94 9.34 -12.80
N GLU A 104 -0.19 10.28 -13.38
CA GLU A 104 0.55 10.01 -14.60
C GLU A 104 1.46 8.78 -14.40
N PRO A 105 1.71 7.99 -15.44
CA PRO A 105 2.62 6.86 -15.36
C PRO A 105 4.06 7.37 -15.18
N GLU A 106 4.46 7.63 -13.94
CA GLU A 106 5.86 7.88 -13.58
C GLU A 106 6.68 6.66 -13.99
N ARG A 107 7.56 6.88 -14.96
CA ARG A 107 8.59 5.94 -15.38
C ARG A 107 9.55 5.76 -14.19
N ASP A 108 9.68 4.52 -13.72
CA ASP A 108 10.62 3.99 -12.71
C ASP A 108 10.21 3.87 -11.22
N GLU A 109 8.95 4.05 -10.83
CA GLU A 109 8.48 3.63 -9.49
C GLU A 109 7.40 2.53 -9.55
N GLU A 110 7.43 1.57 -8.61
CA GLU A 110 6.52 0.41 -8.54
C GLU A 110 5.05 0.85 -8.70
N THR A 111 4.46 0.50 -9.84
CA THR A 111 3.13 0.93 -10.29
C THR A 111 2.06 0.70 -9.20
N PRO A 112 1.14 1.66 -8.95
CA PRO A 112 0.01 1.46 -8.05
C PRO A 112 -0.78 0.18 -8.39
N LEU A 113 -1.26 -0.51 -7.35
CA LEU A 113 -1.85 -1.84 -7.39
C LEU A 113 -2.75 -2.05 -8.62
N ARG A 114 -2.27 -2.86 -9.57
CA ARG A 114 -2.93 -3.10 -10.87
C ARG A 114 -4.36 -3.61 -10.69
N TRP A 115 -4.63 -4.33 -9.61
CA TRP A 115 -5.97 -4.85 -9.35
C TRP A 115 -6.97 -3.75 -8.96
N ARG A 116 -6.55 -2.70 -8.23
CA ARG A 116 -7.42 -1.57 -7.85
C ARG A 116 -7.83 -0.77 -9.08
N TRP A 117 -6.91 -0.58 -10.02
CA TRP A 117 -7.22 0.02 -11.32
C TRP A 117 -8.21 -0.80 -12.13
N ARG A 118 -8.08 -2.13 -12.13
CA ARG A 118 -9.06 -3.01 -12.80
C ARG A 118 -10.43 -2.91 -12.16
N VAL A 119 -10.51 -2.92 -10.82
CA VAL A 119 -11.78 -2.73 -10.10
C VAL A 119 -12.38 -1.36 -10.43
N ALA A 120 -11.59 -0.29 -10.38
CA ALA A 120 -12.06 1.06 -10.71
C ALA A 120 -12.50 1.19 -12.18
N GLY A 121 -11.79 0.59 -13.13
CA GLY A 121 -12.16 0.57 -14.54
C GLY A 121 -13.43 -0.24 -14.82
N GLU A 122 -13.62 -1.38 -14.14
CA GLU A 122 -14.83 -2.20 -14.24
C GLU A 122 -16.05 -1.60 -13.52
N LEU A 123 -15.84 -0.60 -12.65
CA LEU A 123 -16.90 0.13 -11.93
C LEU A 123 -17.11 1.56 -12.45
N GLY A 124 -16.25 2.05 -13.34
CA GLY A 124 -16.11 3.44 -13.75
C GLY A 124 -16.90 3.89 -14.98
N GLU A 125 -17.83 3.08 -15.52
CA GLU A 125 -18.70 3.48 -16.64
C GLU A 125 -20.10 3.86 -16.14
N PRO A 126 -20.43 5.16 -16.10
CA PRO A 126 -21.67 5.60 -16.75
C PRO A 126 -21.56 7.00 -17.38
N GLY A 127 -21.76 7.12 -18.70
CA GLY A 127 -21.76 8.44 -19.36
C GLY A 127 -22.00 8.46 -20.87
N GLY A 128 -23.05 7.80 -21.37
CA GLY A 128 -23.59 8.03 -22.71
C GLY A 128 -25.08 7.69 -22.74
N PRO A 129 -25.99 8.60 -23.13
CA PRO A 129 -27.41 8.32 -23.16
C PRO A 129 -27.70 7.44 -24.37
N GLY A 130 -27.82 6.13 -24.15
CA GLY A 130 -28.19 5.21 -25.21
C GLY A 130 -27.60 3.83 -25.09
N ARG A 131 -27.95 3.10 -24.03
CA ARG A 131 -28.14 1.64 -24.10
C ARG A 131 -28.84 1.16 -22.85
N GLY A 132 -30.11 0.78 -23.02
CA GLY A 132 -30.87 0.08 -22.01
C GLY A 132 -30.23 -1.24 -21.62
N THR A 133 -30.50 -1.64 -20.38
CA THR A 133 -30.73 -3.04 -19.96
C THR A 133 -30.02 -4.11 -20.79
N ARG A 134 -28.72 -4.29 -20.57
CA ARG A 134 -28.02 -5.56 -20.79
C ARG A 134 -26.99 -5.73 -19.67
N HIS A 135 -27.49 -6.06 -18.50
CA HIS A 135 -26.67 -6.44 -17.34
C HIS A 135 -26.85 -7.93 -17.03
N GLU A 136 -26.79 -8.78 -18.06
CA GLU A 136 -26.60 -10.23 -17.87
C GLU A 136 -25.61 -10.77 -18.90
N ASP A 137 -24.72 -11.61 -18.37
CA ASP A 137 -23.85 -12.58 -19.02
C ASP A 137 -22.76 -12.12 -19.99
N GLY A 138 -21.52 -12.15 -19.49
CA GLY A 138 -20.37 -12.44 -20.36
C GLY A 138 -19.02 -11.84 -19.97
N ARG A 139 -18.96 -10.83 -19.09
CA ARG A 139 -17.68 -10.23 -18.70
C ARG A 139 -17.11 -10.93 -17.45
N PRO A 140 -15.89 -11.47 -17.49
CA PRO A 140 -15.28 -12.15 -16.36
C PRO A 140 -14.87 -11.12 -15.30
N CYS A 141 -15.64 -11.04 -14.21
CA CYS A 141 -15.39 -10.13 -13.10
C CYS A 141 -14.52 -10.77 -12.01
N HIS A 142 -13.58 -11.63 -12.39
CA HIS A 142 -12.75 -12.32 -11.43
C HIS A 142 -11.34 -11.74 -11.39
N LEU A 143 -10.78 -11.71 -10.19
CA LEU A 143 -9.38 -11.41 -9.96
C LEU A 143 -8.82 -12.60 -9.20
N VAL A 144 -7.74 -13.20 -9.72
CA VAL A 144 -6.97 -14.24 -9.02
C VAL A 144 -7.83 -15.44 -8.58
N GLY A 145 -8.80 -15.82 -9.42
CA GLY A 145 -9.77 -16.89 -9.15
C GLY A 145 -10.88 -16.54 -8.15
N ILE A 146 -10.95 -15.29 -7.68
CA ILE A 146 -11.96 -14.76 -6.76
C ILE A 146 -13.01 -13.98 -7.55
N ASP A 147 -14.29 -14.24 -7.27
CA ASP A 147 -15.41 -13.42 -7.72
C ASP A 147 -15.63 -12.25 -6.76
N TRP A 148 -14.81 -11.20 -6.92
CA TRP A 148 -14.79 -10.06 -5.99
C TRP A 148 -16.08 -9.23 -6.04
N ARG A 149 -16.85 -9.29 -7.14
CA ARG A 149 -18.12 -8.55 -7.24
C ARG A 149 -19.17 -9.05 -6.25
N ARG A 150 -19.15 -10.34 -5.92
CA ARG A 150 -20.03 -10.92 -4.88
C ARG A 150 -19.76 -10.40 -3.46
N LEU A 151 -18.64 -9.72 -3.27
CA LEU A 151 -18.20 -9.16 -1.99
C LEU A 151 -18.18 -7.64 -1.98
N LEU A 152 -18.48 -7.00 -3.10
CA LEU A 152 -18.45 -5.56 -3.24
C LEU A 152 -19.59 -4.93 -2.44
N VAL A 153 -19.25 -3.97 -1.58
CA VAL A 153 -20.21 -3.12 -0.87
C VAL A 153 -20.11 -1.72 -1.45
N GLU A 154 -21.25 -1.22 -1.95
CA GLU A 154 -21.36 0.14 -2.48
C GLU A 154 -22.11 1.03 -1.48
N HIS A 155 -21.49 2.14 -1.10
CA HIS A 155 -22.12 3.18 -0.29
C HIS A 155 -22.33 4.43 -1.15
N SER A 156 -23.55 4.94 -1.19
CA SER A 156 -23.89 6.22 -1.81
C SER A 156 -24.17 7.26 -0.74
N SER A 157 -23.37 8.34 -0.69
CA SER A 157 -23.70 9.53 0.09
C SER A 157 -24.40 10.54 -0.84
N ASP A 158 -25.64 10.89 -0.54
CA ASP A 158 -26.42 11.98 -1.16
C ASP A 158 -26.45 11.99 -2.71
N GLY A 159 -26.56 10.81 -3.33
CA GLY A 159 -26.88 10.65 -4.76
C GLY A 159 -25.79 11.00 -5.77
N THR A 160 -24.66 11.58 -5.34
CA THR A 160 -23.61 12.09 -6.29
C THR A 160 -22.27 11.37 -6.21
N ARG A 161 -21.97 10.64 -5.13
CA ARG A 161 -20.72 9.86 -5.02
C ARG A 161 -20.94 8.46 -4.47
N ARG A 162 -20.58 7.49 -5.30
CA ARG A 162 -20.50 6.07 -4.95
C ARG A 162 -19.11 5.78 -4.41
N THR A 163 -19.03 5.09 -3.28
CA THR A 163 -17.78 4.54 -2.75
C THR A 163 -17.87 3.03 -2.72
N TRP A 164 -16.76 2.38 -3.07
CA TRP A 164 -16.65 0.94 -3.25
C TRP A 164 -15.79 0.34 -2.16
N TRP A 165 -16.25 -0.75 -1.57
CA TRP A 165 -15.62 -1.40 -0.42
C TRP A 165 -15.56 -2.91 -0.60
N LEU A 166 -14.50 -3.53 -0.10
CA LEU A 166 -14.31 -4.99 -0.09
C LEU A 166 -13.86 -5.44 1.31
N PRO A 167 -14.16 -6.69 1.72
CA PRO A 167 -13.64 -7.25 2.97
C PRO A 167 -12.11 -7.21 2.99
N ARG A 168 -11.52 -6.84 4.14
CA ARG A 168 -10.06 -6.71 4.29
C ARG A 168 -9.31 -7.98 3.89
N ALA A 169 -9.83 -9.15 4.26
CA ALA A 169 -9.24 -10.43 3.89
C ALA A 169 -9.09 -10.58 2.37
N VAL A 170 -10.07 -10.09 1.60
CA VAL A 170 -10.07 -10.14 0.14
C VAL A 170 -9.09 -9.12 -0.44
N VAL A 171 -9.03 -7.92 0.12
CA VAL A 171 -8.04 -6.92 -0.28
C VAL A 171 -6.61 -7.46 -0.05
N ARG A 172 -6.36 -8.11 1.09
CA ARG A 172 -5.07 -8.77 1.39
C ARG A 172 -4.74 -9.87 0.38
N LEU A 173 -5.72 -10.68 -0.03
CA LEU A 173 -5.53 -11.70 -1.08
C LEU A 173 -5.16 -11.08 -2.43
N LEU A 174 -5.81 -9.98 -2.82
CA LEU A 174 -5.51 -9.28 -4.07
C LEU A 174 -4.11 -8.64 -4.06
N ASP A 175 -3.71 -8.04 -2.93
CA ASP A 175 -2.37 -7.49 -2.73
C ASP A 175 -1.29 -8.60 -2.73
N ALA A 176 -1.59 -9.73 -2.10
CA ALA A 176 -0.73 -10.91 -2.06
C ALA A 176 -0.50 -11.48 -3.46
N ALA A 177 -1.55 -11.60 -4.24
CA ALA A 177 -1.50 -12.14 -5.59
C ALA A 177 -0.67 -11.26 -6.52
N GLU A 178 -0.83 -9.94 -6.44
CA GLU A 178 -0.02 -9.01 -7.23
C GLU A 178 1.47 -9.06 -6.82
N TYR A 179 1.75 -9.22 -5.52
CA TYR A 179 3.11 -9.44 -5.05
C TYR A 179 3.70 -10.75 -5.57
N ALA A 180 2.93 -11.85 -5.52
CA ALA A 180 3.35 -13.14 -6.03
C ALA A 180 3.62 -13.11 -7.55
N GLU A 181 2.74 -12.46 -8.31
CA GLU A 181 2.90 -12.23 -9.76
C GLU A 181 4.19 -11.46 -10.06
N ARG A 182 4.45 -10.35 -9.36
CA ARG A 182 5.69 -9.57 -9.52
C ARG A 182 6.94 -10.38 -9.20
N ARG A 183 6.91 -11.20 -8.14
CA ARG A 183 8.04 -12.05 -7.77
C ARG A 183 8.32 -13.10 -8.84
N TRP A 184 7.27 -13.75 -9.35
CA TRP A 184 7.36 -14.74 -10.42
C TRP A 184 7.95 -14.13 -11.70
N LEU A 185 7.42 -12.97 -12.12
CA LEU A 185 7.92 -12.27 -13.31
C LEU A 185 9.38 -11.81 -13.16
N ARG A 186 9.79 -11.38 -11.96
CA ARG A 186 11.20 -11.05 -11.69
C ARG A 186 12.10 -12.28 -11.77
N ALA A 187 11.69 -13.40 -11.18
CA ALA A 187 12.44 -14.64 -11.23
C ALA A 187 12.59 -15.16 -12.67
N ALA A 188 11.52 -15.13 -13.47
CA ALA A 188 11.55 -15.53 -14.87
C ALA A 188 12.56 -14.68 -15.69
N ARG A 189 12.56 -13.36 -15.51
CA ARG A 189 13.52 -12.46 -16.19
C ARG A 189 14.98 -12.76 -15.83
N ILE A 190 15.25 -13.06 -14.55
CA ILE A 190 16.61 -13.41 -14.07
C ILE A 190 17.08 -14.74 -14.68
N SER A 191 16.19 -15.73 -14.81
CA SER A 191 16.51 -16.99 -15.47
C SER A 191 16.78 -16.83 -16.97
N GLU A 192 16.05 -15.94 -17.65
CA GLU A 192 16.30 -15.59 -19.06
C GLU A 192 17.64 -14.87 -19.26
N THR A 193 18.04 -13.98 -18.33
CA THR A 193 19.34 -13.29 -18.39
C THR A 193 20.52 -14.16 -17.95
N GLY A 194 20.30 -15.14 -17.06
CA GLY A 194 21.34 -16.08 -16.62
C GLY A 194 21.77 -17.12 -17.67
N THR A 195 21.02 -17.21 -18.79
CA THR A 195 21.34 -18.12 -19.91
C THR A 195 22.10 -17.40 -21.04
N ALA A 196 22.38 -16.11 -20.89
CA ALA A 196 23.12 -15.31 -21.87
C ALA A 196 24.38 -14.71 -21.24
N VAL A 197 25.52 -15.41 -21.34
CA VAL A 197 26.86 -14.81 -21.13
C VAL A 197 27.81 -15.28 -22.23
N ALA A 198 28.11 -14.33 -23.13
CA ALA A 198 29.27 -14.13 -24.02
C ALA A 198 28.75 -13.25 -25.17
N GLU A 199 29.12 -12.00 -25.43
CA GLU A 199 30.41 -11.29 -25.32
C GLU A 199 30.21 -9.74 -25.28
N PRO A 200 31.28 -8.94 -25.05
CA PRO A 200 31.21 -7.55 -24.62
C PRO A 200 30.95 -6.52 -25.72
N SER A 201 30.38 -5.41 -25.25
CA SER A 201 30.13 -4.14 -25.94
C SER A 201 31.29 -3.58 -26.78
N SER A 202 30.95 -3.06 -27.96
CA SER A 202 31.73 -2.02 -28.65
C SER A 202 30.79 -1.16 -29.51
N HIS A 203 30.42 0.02 -29.02
CA HIS A 203 30.70 1.32 -29.64
C HIS A 203 29.76 2.45 -29.18
N PRO A 204 30.28 3.69 -29.04
CA PRO A 204 29.55 4.84 -28.51
C PRO A 204 28.86 5.64 -29.61
N ARG A 205 27.61 6.08 -29.39
CA ARG A 205 27.00 7.21 -30.11
C ARG A 205 26.14 7.99 -29.12
N ARG A 206 26.67 9.14 -28.68
CA ARG A 206 26.30 10.49 -29.15
C ARG A 206 24.85 10.82 -28.83
N ALA A 207 24.72 11.70 -27.83
CA ALA A 207 23.54 12.51 -27.60
C ALA A 207 23.25 13.34 -28.85
N GLU A 208 22.03 13.26 -29.34
CA GLU A 208 21.44 14.28 -30.20
C GLU A 208 20.14 14.74 -29.54
N ASP A 209 20.13 16.04 -29.30
CA ASP A 209 19.02 16.84 -28.81
C ASP A 209 17.79 16.65 -29.71
N ALA A 210 16.66 16.32 -29.10
CA ALA A 210 15.36 16.40 -29.74
C ALA A 210 14.51 17.43 -29.01
N ASP A 211 14.59 18.64 -29.56
CA ASP A 211 13.80 19.84 -29.34
C ASP A 211 12.32 19.56 -29.01
N GLY A 212 11.98 19.76 -27.74
CA GLY A 212 10.62 19.71 -27.21
C GLY A 212 9.92 21.04 -27.37
N ARG A 213 9.32 21.22 -28.55
CA ARG A 213 8.31 22.22 -28.94
C ARG A 213 7.70 23.02 -27.75
N ARG A 214 8.20 24.25 -27.57
CA ARG A 214 7.60 25.29 -26.73
C ARG A 214 6.20 25.66 -27.21
N ALA A 215 5.21 25.53 -26.32
CA ALA A 215 3.98 26.29 -26.40
C ALA A 215 4.16 27.60 -25.59
N THR A 216 4.25 28.71 -26.31
CA THR A 216 3.96 30.09 -25.86
C THR A 216 2.47 30.17 -25.47
N SER A 217 1.95 30.87 -24.45
CA SER A 217 2.29 32.02 -23.58
C SER A 217 1.14 32.13 -22.53
N PRO A 218 0.95 33.20 -21.72
CA PRO A 218 1.87 34.07 -20.97
C PRO A 218 1.51 34.18 -19.46
N GLU A 219 2.48 34.20 -18.53
CA GLU A 219 2.33 34.91 -17.24
C GLU A 219 3.66 34.95 -16.47
N GLY A 220 4.37 36.09 -16.53
CA GLY A 220 5.42 36.56 -15.60
C GLY A 220 6.66 35.69 -15.33
N PRO A 221 7.81 36.26 -14.92
CA PRO A 221 8.88 35.47 -14.34
C PRO A 221 8.38 34.92 -13.00
N ALA A 222 7.97 33.66 -12.95
CA ALA A 222 7.70 32.98 -11.69
C ALA A 222 8.97 33.09 -10.83
N ALA A 223 8.90 33.87 -9.75
CA ALA A 223 10.00 34.05 -8.82
C ALA A 223 10.55 32.67 -8.42
N SER A 224 11.88 32.55 -8.37
CA SER A 224 12.52 31.30 -7.96
C SER A 224 11.93 30.84 -6.63
N PRO A 225 11.52 29.56 -6.51
CA PRO A 225 10.93 29.07 -5.27
C PRO A 225 11.91 29.25 -4.11
N ARG A 226 11.43 29.77 -2.97
CA ARG A 226 12.27 30.08 -1.81
C ARG A 226 12.26 28.95 -0.77
N PRO A 227 13.29 28.81 0.07
CA PRO A 227 13.27 27.88 1.21
C PRO A 227 12.08 28.13 2.15
N TYR A 228 11.48 27.06 2.66
CA TYR A 228 10.41 27.15 3.65
C TYR A 228 11.00 27.46 5.04
N GLY A 229 10.63 28.63 5.59
CA GLY A 229 11.13 29.19 6.85
C GLY A 229 10.22 28.94 8.06
N ARG A 230 9.27 27.99 7.97
CA ARG A 230 8.27 27.65 9.00
C ARG A 230 7.10 28.63 9.12
N GLU A 231 6.79 29.36 8.07
CA GLU A 231 5.72 30.38 8.07
C GLU A 231 4.31 29.82 8.33
N LEU A 232 4.10 28.51 8.21
CA LEU A 232 2.83 27.83 8.43
C LEU A 232 2.81 26.99 9.72
N GLU A 233 3.82 27.12 10.58
CA GLU A 233 3.91 26.35 11.83
C GLU A 233 2.70 26.63 12.75
N GLY A 234 2.15 25.57 13.34
CA GLY A 234 0.98 25.63 14.23
C GLY A 234 -0.36 25.87 13.53
N GLN A 235 -0.38 26.09 12.21
CA GLN A 235 -1.62 26.29 11.46
C GLN A 235 -2.33 24.96 11.17
N LEU A 236 -3.66 24.93 11.32
CA LEU A 236 -4.47 23.78 10.95
C LEU A 236 -4.64 23.69 9.43
N TYR A 237 -4.41 22.50 8.88
CA TYR A 237 -4.59 22.23 7.46
C TYR A 237 -6.02 22.48 6.99
N SER A 238 -7.02 22.13 7.81
CA SER A 238 -8.45 22.34 7.51
C SER A 238 -8.81 23.81 7.32
N VAL A 239 -8.11 24.72 8.00
CA VAL A 239 -8.29 26.17 7.88
C VAL A 239 -7.56 26.69 6.64
N LEU A 240 -6.31 26.29 6.44
CA LEU A 240 -5.49 26.76 5.32
C LEU A 240 -5.97 26.25 3.96
N SER A 241 -6.41 24.99 3.89
CA SER A 241 -6.91 24.37 2.64
C SER A 241 -8.17 25.04 2.09
N ARG A 242 -8.91 25.78 2.93
CA ARG A 242 -10.10 26.54 2.53
C ARG A 242 -9.78 27.96 2.07
N LYS A 243 -8.55 28.45 2.25
CA LYS A 243 -8.15 29.81 1.85
C LYS A 243 -7.94 29.87 0.33
N PRO A 244 -8.61 30.81 -0.37
CA PRO A 244 -8.37 31.04 -1.79
C PRO A 244 -6.89 31.33 -2.07
N GLY A 245 -6.36 30.79 -3.17
CA GLY A 245 -4.98 31.02 -3.61
C GLY A 245 -3.90 30.28 -2.82
N ILE A 246 -4.25 29.40 -1.87
CA ILE A 246 -3.23 28.66 -1.10
C ILE A 246 -2.34 27.79 -2.00
N SER A 247 -2.90 27.14 -3.04
CA SER A 247 -2.14 26.33 -4.00
C SER A 247 -1.12 27.15 -4.78
N GLN A 248 -1.45 28.40 -5.13
CA GLN A 248 -0.51 29.31 -5.81
C GLN A 248 0.62 29.74 -4.87
N LYS A 249 0.31 29.99 -3.59
CA LYS A 249 1.33 30.28 -2.58
C LYS A 249 2.29 29.10 -2.38
N VAL A 250 1.78 27.86 -2.40
CA VAL A 250 2.58 26.64 -2.25
C VAL A 250 3.69 26.54 -3.28
N ALA A 251 3.40 26.88 -4.53
CA ALA A 251 4.38 26.86 -5.62
C ALA A 251 5.56 27.83 -5.42
N GLY A 252 5.41 28.82 -4.53
CA GLY A 252 6.47 29.77 -4.18
C GLY A 252 7.57 29.20 -3.28
N TRP A 253 7.44 27.98 -2.77
CA TRP A 253 8.46 27.34 -1.92
C TRP A 253 9.16 26.17 -2.62
N VAL A 254 10.42 25.92 -2.27
CA VAL A 254 11.05 24.61 -2.52
C VAL A 254 10.53 23.57 -1.52
N CYS A 255 10.58 22.30 -1.90
CA CYS A 255 10.18 21.18 -1.06
C CYS A 255 11.01 21.16 0.23
N ALA A 256 10.33 21.22 1.37
CA ALA A 256 10.97 21.25 2.69
C ALA A 256 11.57 19.90 3.15
N VAL A 257 11.52 18.87 2.30
CA VAL A 257 12.12 17.54 2.52
C VAL A 257 13.37 17.39 1.66
N CYS A 258 13.23 17.41 0.32
CA CYS A 258 14.39 17.20 -0.57
C CYS A 258 15.18 18.47 -0.92
N GLY A 259 14.62 19.67 -0.69
CA GLY A 259 15.25 20.96 -1.02
C GLY A 259 15.42 21.29 -2.51
N GLY A 260 15.26 20.31 -3.41
CA GLY A 260 15.61 20.46 -4.83
C GLY A 260 14.45 20.70 -5.80
N ALA A 261 13.21 20.36 -5.43
CA ALA A 261 12.04 20.50 -6.30
C ALA A 261 11.08 21.59 -5.79
N PRO A 262 10.35 22.30 -6.67
CA PRO A 262 9.25 23.17 -6.23
C PRO A 262 8.20 22.38 -5.43
N ALA A 263 7.62 23.01 -4.41
CA ALA A 263 6.53 22.44 -3.67
C ALA A 263 5.22 22.51 -4.48
N THR A 264 4.43 21.45 -4.41
CA THR A 264 3.16 21.33 -5.13
C THR A 264 1.99 21.07 -4.20
N VAL A 265 2.27 20.64 -2.95
CA VAL A 265 1.25 20.30 -1.95
C VAL A 265 1.66 20.77 -0.56
N LEU A 266 0.67 21.01 0.30
CA LEU A 266 0.88 21.18 1.74
C LEU A 266 0.73 19.82 2.43
N ASP A 267 1.83 19.33 3.01
CA ASP A 267 1.79 18.17 3.88
C ASP A 267 1.27 18.55 5.28
N HIS A 268 0.56 17.62 5.92
CA HIS A 268 0.00 17.83 7.25
C HIS A 268 0.00 16.55 8.07
N CYS A 269 -0.02 16.71 9.38
CA CYS A 269 -0.13 15.60 10.30
C CYS A 269 -1.56 15.06 10.31
N HIS A 270 -1.74 13.78 9.96
CA HIS A 270 -3.05 13.14 9.98
C HIS A 270 -3.56 12.79 11.40
N GLU A 271 -2.73 12.95 12.44
CA GLU A 271 -3.15 12.77 13.84
C GLU A 271 -3.57 14.10 14.50
N HIS A 272 -2.81 15.17 14.28
CA HIS A 272 -3.05 16.47 14.93
C HIS A 272 -3.65 17.54 14.00
N GLY A 273 -3.70 17.30 12.68
CA GLY A 273 -4.24 18.23 11.69
C GLY A 273 -3.36 19.44 11.35
N TYR A 274 -2.22 19.63 12.02
CA TYR A 274 -1.30 20.73 11.75
C TYR A 274 -0.55 20.56 10.44
N VAL A 275 -0.39 21.66 9.70
CA VAL A 275 0.51 21.72 8.54
C VAL A 275 1.94 21.49 9.00
N ARG A 276 2.67 20.66 8.26
CA ARG A 276 4.10 20.45 8.49
C ARG A 276 4.92 21.39 7.60
N ALA A 277 4.75 21.28 6.29
CA ALA A 277 5.46 22.11 5.32
C ALA A 277 4.89 21.96 3.89
N PRO A 278 5.21 22.91 3.00
CA PRO A 278 5.14 22.71 1.54
C PRO A 278 6.14 21.63 1.08
N VAL A 279 5.67 20.68 0.29
CA VAL A 279 6.50 19.59 -0.25
C VAL A 279 6.19 19.32 -1.72
N CYS A 280 7.11 18.68 -2.44
CA CYS A 280 6.84 18.19 -3.78
C CYS A 280 5.96 16.92 -3.74
N GLN A 281 5.30 16.62 -4.85
CA GLN A 281 4.40 15.46 -4.96
C GLN A 281 5.11 14.14 -4.66
N SER A 282 6.36 13.96 -5.11
CA SER A 282 7.15 12.74 -4.87
C SER A 282 7.40 12.50 -3.38
N CYS A 283 7.87 13.54 -2.66
CA CYS A 283 8.06 13.43 -1.21
C CYS A 283 6.74 13.18 -0.49
N ASN A 284 5.67 13.90 -0.84
CA ASN A 284 4.34 13.69 -0.24
C ASN A 284 3.82 12.27 -0.42
N THR A 285 3.97 11.69 -1.61
CA THR A 285 3.55 10.32 -1.90
C THR A 285 4.41 9.31 -1.11
N ARG A 286 5.70 9.58 -0.95
CA ARG A 286 6.62 8.72 -0.19
C ARG A 286 6.31 8.67 1.31
N GLU A 287 5.83 9.77 1.88
CA GLU A 287 5.41 9.87 3.29
C GLU A 287 4.25 8.92 3.60
N ARG A 288 3.30 8.81 2.66
CA ARG A 288 2.05 8.08 2.84
C ARG A 288 2.32 6.60 3.06
N PRO A 289 1.81 5.97 4.13
CA PRO A 289 1.86 4.51 4.31
C PRO A 289 1.32 3.75 3.08
N ASP A 290 1.94 2.62 2.71
CA ASP A 290 1.68 1.92 1.42
C ASP A 290 0.22 1.55 1.31
N HIS A 291 -0.34 1.17 2.46
CA HIS A 291 -1.75 1.00 2.68
C HIS A 291 -2.04 1.58 4.07
N LEU A 292 -2.77 2.70 4.13
CA LEU A 292 -3.54 3.07 5.32
C LEU A 292 -4.85 2.31 5.21
N TYR A 293 -4.88 1.10 5.75
CA TYR A 293 -6.16 0.61 6.22
C TYR A 293 -6.49 1.32 7.54
N ALA A 294 -7.74 1.23 8.02
CA ALA A 294 -8.12 1.90 9.27
C ALA A 294 -7.17 1.62 10.45
N ASN A 295 -6.56 0.42 10.51
CA ASN A 295 -5.71 -0.03 11.61
C ASN A 295 -4.48 -0.89 11.22
N ASP A 296 -4.02 -0.91 9.96
CA ASP A 296 -2.78 -1.62 9.60
C ASP A 296 -2.00 -0.95 8.46
N VAL A 297 -0.68 -1.20 8.45
CA VAL A 297 0.31 -0.66 7.53
C VAL A 297 1.23 -1.77 7.02
N ARG A 298 1.42 -1.81 5.71
CA ARG A 298 2.46 -2.62 5.05
C ARG A 298 3.78 -1.86 5.08
N VAL A 299 4.84 -2.51 5.57
CA VAL A 299 6.18 -1.93 5.68
C VAL A 299 7.04 -2.43 4.52
N ALA A 300 7.07 -1.65 3.44
CA ALA A 300 7.90 -1.92 2.26
C ALA A 300 9.22 -1.13 2.27
N ASN A 301 10.01 -1.31 1.21
CA ASN A 301 11.36 -0.76 1.06
C ASN A 301 11.45 0.77 1.11
N ARG A 302 10.36 1.50 0.86
CA ARG A 302 10.36 2.96 1.01
C ARG A 302 10.62 3.43 2.44
N TYR A 303 10.25 2.62 3.45
CA TYR A 303 10.57 2.91 4.84
C TYR A 303 12.08 2.86 5.12
N THR A 304 12.87 2.23 4.24
CA THR A 304 14.33 2.36 4.26
C THR A 304 14.76 3.81 4.09
N ARG A 305 14.14 4.58 3.20
CA ARG A 305 14.48 6.02 3.11
C ARG A 305 14.01 6.78 4.33
N LEU A 306 12.78 6.50 4.78
CA LEU A 306 12.15 7.22 5.90
C LEU A 306 12.83 6.99 7.26
N PHE A 307 13.38 5.80 7.51
CA PHE A 307 13.94 5.41 8.81
C PHE A 307 15.40 4.98 8.76
N HIS A 308 16.06 5.03 7.60
CA HIS A 308 17.46 4.64 7.48
C HIS A 308 18.29 5.67 6.69
N THR A 309 18.11 5.82 5.38
CA THR A 309 19.01 6.69 4.59
C THR A 309 18.79 8.18 4.81
N ASP A 310 17.52 8.60 4.93
CA ASP A 310 17.12 10.00 4.97
C ASP A 310 16.41 10.31 6.31
N ALA A 311 16.67 9.49 7.34
CA ALA A 311 15.89 9.46 8.57
C ALA A 311 15.84 10.83 9.26
N ASP A 312 16.98 11.53 9.34
CA ASP A 312 17.09 12.83 9.99
C ASP A 312 16.22 13.91 9.31
N ASP A 313 16.16 13.93 7.97
CA ASP A 313 15.31 14.87 7.22
C ASP A 313 13.82 14.57 7.40
N TRP A 314 13.44 13.29 7.42
CA TRP A 314 12.07 12.87 7.69
C TRP A 314 11.64 13.13 9.12
N LEU A 315 12.51 12.91 10.10
CA LEU A 315 12.24 13.20 11.51
C LEU A 315 12.09 14.70 11.73
N ARG A 316 12.97 15.53 11.14
CA ARG A 316 12.80 16.99 11.11
C ARG A 316 11.45 17.36 10.52
N HIS A 317 11.05 16.74 9.41
CA HIS A 317 9.78 17.02 8.75
C HIS A 317 8.57 16.65 9.61
N TRP A 318 8.52 15.44 10.16
CA TRP A 318 7.41 14.98 10.99
C TRP A 318 7.27 15.80 12.29
N HIS A 319 8.38 16.20 12.91
CA HIS A 319 8.40 17.03 14.12
C HIS A 319 8.21 18.53 13.86
N ARG A 320 7.94 18.95 12.61
CA ARG A 320 7.32 20.28 12.36
C ARG A 320 5.89 20.35 12.90
N CYS A 321 5.22 19.20 13.05
CA CYS A 321 3.96 19.14 13.77
C CYS A 321 4.20 19.36 15.27
N THR A 322 3.63 20.43 15.82
CA THR A 322 3.74 20.78 17.25
C THR A 322 3.28 19.66 18.17
N GLY A 323 2.18 18.97 17.85
CA GLY A 323 1.69 17.83 18.63
C GLY A 323 2.65 16.62 18.67
N CYS A 324 3.21 16.23 17.51
CA CYS A 324 4.22 15.17 17.42
C CYS A 324 5.50 15.53 18.18
N ARG A 325 5.94 16.80 18.04
CA ARG A 325 7.10 17.33 18.75
C ARG A 325 6.91 17.37 20.26
N ALA A 326 5.76 17.85 20.74
CA ALA A 326 5.46 17.90 22.17
C ALA A 326 5.43 16.51 22.82
N ARG A 327 4.93 15.51 22.07
CA ARG A 327 4.87 14.11 22.52
C ARG A 327 6.17 13.34 22.27
N THR A 328 7.17 13.95 21.63
CA THR A 328 8.41 13.30 21.17
C THR A 328 8.12 11.97 20.47
N THR A 329 7.15 11.97 19.55
CA THR A 329 6.66 10.75 18.88
C THR A 329 6.18 11.04 17.46
N LEU A 330 5.95 9.98 16.70
CA LEU A 330 5.39 10.05 15.35
C LEU A 330 3.87 9.81 15.36
N PRO A 331 3.16 10.20 14.30
CA PRO A 331 1.78 9.76 14.12
C PRO A 331 1.68 8.23 14.19
N LEU A 332 0.56 7.73 14.71
CA LEU A 332 0.35 6.30 14.95
C LEU A 332 0.79 5.37 13.80
N PRO A 333 0.45 5.60 12.52
CA PRO A 333 0.87 4.72 11.42
C PRO A 333 2.39 4.71 11.19
N HIS A 334 3.06 5.84 11.39
CA HIS A 334 4.51 5.96 11.24
C HIS A 334 5.24 5.33 12.44
N LEU A 335 4.73 5.51 13.66
CA LEU A 335 5.28 4.83 14.84
C LEU A 335 5.12 3.30 14.72
N ALA A 336 3.97 2.84 14.23
CA ALA A 336 3.74 1.42 13.96
C ALA A 336 4.73 0.88 12.91
N ALA A 337 4.89 1.59 11.79
CA ALA A 337 5.82 1.19 10.73
C ALA A 337 7.28 1.20 11.21
N TRP A 338 7.67 2.21 12.00
CA TRP A 338 8.98 2.28 12.63
C TRP A 338 9.20 1.09 13.58
N THR A 339 8.20 0.74 14.39
CA THR A 339 8.27 -0.39 15.32
C THR A 339 8.56 -1.70 14.58
N ALA A 340 7.87 -1.94 13.47
CA ALA A 340 8.10 -3.12 12.64
C ALA A 340 9.45 -3.07 11.90
N PHE A 341 9.84 -1.92 11.36
CA PHE A 341 11.03 -1.78 10.52
C PHE A 341 12.35 -1.74 11.30
N ILE A 342 12.37 -1.02 12.43
CA ILE A 342 13.55 -0.79 13.26
C ILE A 342 13.49 -1.66 14.51
N ALA A 343 12.50 -1.46 15.39
CA ALA A 343 12.49 -2.10 16.71
C ALA A 343 12.35 -3.63 16.67
N CYS A 344 11.68 -4.16 15.63
CA CYS A 344 11.49 -5.61 15.43
C CYS A 344 12.40 -6.18 14.34
N ARG A 345 13.39 -5.42 13.84
CA ARG A 345 14.26 -5.84 12.74
C ARG A 345 14.95 -7.18 13.00
N SER A 346 15.44 -7.39 14.22
CA SER A 346 16.14 -8.62 14.64
C SER A 346 15.23 -9.84 14.73
N LEU A 347 13.92 -9.63 14.88
CA LEU A 347 12.93 -10.70 14.94
C LEU A 347 12.52 -11.21 13.56
N ARG A 348 12.89 -10.48 12.50
CA ARG A 348 12.50 -10.84 11.13
C ARG A 348 13.23 -12.12 10.71
N PRO A 349 12.50 -13.18 10.28
CA PRO A 349 13.14 -14.40 9.83
C PRO A 349 13.98 -14.13 8.58
N THR A 350 15.07 -14.87 8.45
CA THR A 350 15.97 -14.78 7.30
C THR A 350 16.11 -16.13 6.63
N HIS A 351 16.15 -16.13 5.30
CA HIS A 351 16.34 -17.32 4.48
C HIS A 351 17.66 -17.26 3.73
N ARG A 352 18.20 -18.44 3.38
CA ARG A 352 19.40 -18.53 2.57
C ARG A 352 19.11 -18.00 1.17
N ALA A 353 19.92 -17.04 0.74
CA ALA A 353 19.93 -16.41 -0.57
C ALA A 353 21.33 -16.53 -1.18
N PRO A 354 21.52 -16.32 -2.49
CA PRO A 354 22.83 -16.44 -3.15
C PRO A 354 23.92 -15.57 -2.52
N ARG A 355 23.55 -14.45 -1.90
CA ARG A 355 24.48 -13.49 -1.26
C ARG A 355 24.44 -13.53 0.28
N GLY A 356 23.96 -14.63 0.88
CA GLY A 356 23.96 -14.82 2.33
C GLY A 356 22.58 -15.10 2.90
N ARG A 357 22.21 -14.44 4.00
CA ARG A 357 20.87 -14.54 4.59
C ARG A 357 20.09 -13.27 4.35
N GLU A 358 18.93 -13.37 3.73
CA GLU A 358 18.06 -12.23 3.44
C GLU A 358 16.78 -12.28 4.28
N PRO A 359 16.30 -11.13 4.77
CA PRO A 359 15.00 -11.07 5.47
C PRO A 359 13.88 -11.53 4.56
N CYS A 360 13.05 -12.47 5.02
CA CYS A 360 11.95 -12.99 4.22
C CYS A 360 10.64 -12.25 4.45
N GLY A 361 9.71 -12.49 3.51
CA GLY A 361 8.35 -11.99 3.56
C GLY A 361 8.26 -10.46 3.54
N THR A 362 7.05 -9.95 3.66
CA THR A 362 6.74 -8.53 3.82
C THR A 362 6.43 -8.28 5.30
N LEU A 363 7.05 -7.26 5.90
CA LEU A 363 6.67 -6.81 7.23
C LEU A 363 5.34 -6.07 7.16
N CYS A 364 4.45 -6.42 8.08
CA CYS A 364 3.18 -5.74 8.28
C CYS A 364 3.02 -5.41 9.76
N VAL A 365 2.30 -4.33 10.05
CA VAL A 365 1.95 -3.97 11.42
C VAL A 365 0.49 -3.57 11.45
N SER A 366 -0.25 -4.17 12.38
CA SER A 366 -1.63 -3.78 12.68
C SER A 366 -1.72 -3.28 14.11
N TRP A 367 -2.76 -2.53 14.46
CA TRP A 367 -3.03 -2.14 15.84
C TRP A 367 -4.47 -2.37 16.24
N ALA A 368 -4.67 -2.85 17.47
CA ALA A 368 -5.96 -2.77 18.14
C ALA A 368 -6.00 -1.48 18.96
N GLY A 369 -7.11 -0.74 18.91
CA GLY A 369 -7.28 0.56 19.56
C GLY A 369 -7.76 1.64 18.58
N SER A 370 -7.64 2.90 18.98
CA SER A 370 -8.08 4.06 18.18
C SER A 370 -6.93 5.03 17.94
N GLN A 371 -6.85 5.57 16.73
CA GLN A 371 -5.93 6.68 16.41
C GLN A 371 -6.21 7.94 17.25
N ASN A 372 -7.43 8.08 17.79
CA ASN A 372 -7.77 9.19 18.70
C ASN A 372 -7.29 8.93 20.14
N ALA A 373 -6.97 7.68 20.48
CA ALA A 373 -6.39 7.30 21.77
C ALA A 373 -5.15 6.41 21.59
N PRO A 374 -4.06 6.90 20.94
CA PRO A 374 -2.92 6.08 20.54
C PRO A 374 -2.28 5.30 21.68
N ARG A 375 -2.30 5.87 22.90
CA ARG A 375 -1.71 5.27 24.10
C ARG A 375 -2.31 3.92 24.52
N SER A 376 -3.54 3.65 24.07
CA SER A 376 -4.21 2.36 24.30
C SER A 376 -3.88 1.31 23.23
N CYS A 377 -3.19 1.72 22.15
CA CYS A 377 -2.98 0.84 21.01
C CYS A 377 -1.96 -0.26 21.32
N LEU A 378 -2.24 -1.45 20.79
CA LEU A 378 -1.33 -2.59 20.79
C LEU A 378 -0.93 -2.92 19.34
N PHE A 379 0.34 -2.73 19.01
CA PHE A 379 0.90 -3.10 17.71
C PHE A 379 1.10 -4.61 17.63
N THR A 380 0.62 -5.24 16.56
CA THR A 380 0.92 -6.63 16.20
C THR A 380 1.77 -6.60 14.93
N VAL A 381 3.04 -6.96 15.07
CA VAL A 381 3.99 -7.03 13.96
C VAL A 381 3.95 -8.44 13.39
N THR A 382 3.73 -8.55 12.09
CA THR A 382 3.67 -9.82 11.36
C THR A 382 4.61 -9.83 10.17
N VAL A 383 4.96 -11.03 9.72
CA VAL A 383 5.57 -11.24 8.41
C VAL A 383 4.61 -12.02 7.55
N ASP A 384 4.19 -11.41 6.44
CA ASP A 384 3.38 -12.06 5.42
C ASP A 384 4.28 -12.60 4.30
N PHE A 385 3.81 -13.63 3.58
CA PHE A 385 4.51 -14.18 2.41
C PHE A 385 5.91 -14.76 2.69
N CYS A 386 6.13 -15.27 3.90
CA CYS A 386 7.32 -16.05 4.21
C CYS A 386 7.37 -17.29 3.28
N PRO A 387 8.50 -17.59 2.60
CA PRO A 387 8.64 -18.76 1.74
C PRO A 387 8.38 -20.10 2.45
N ALA A 388 8.53 -20.14 3.77
CA ALA A 388 8.20 -21.31 4.60
C ALA A 388 6.69 -21.49 4.85
N GLY A 389 5.84 -20.55 4.43
CA GLY A 389 4.37 -20.63 4.59
C GLY A 389 3.83 -20.23 5.96
N GLU A 390 4.69 -19.79 6.89
CA GLU A 390 4.27 -19.34 8.21
C GLU A 390 3.98 -17.83 8.21
N HIS A 391 2.70 -17.44 8.30
CA HIS A 391 2.33 -16.10 8.77
C HIS A 391 2.62 -16.04 10.27
N ARG A 392 3.77 -15.45 10.62
CA ARG A 392 4.21 -15.39 12.02
C ARG A 392 3.98 -14.01 12.60
N VAL A 393 3.30 -13.97 13.75
CA VAL A 393 3.36 -12.82 14.65
C VAL A 393 4.78 -12.77 15.21
N LEU A 394 5.52 -11.73 14.86
CA LEU A 394 6.88 -11.51 15.34
C LEU A 394 6.87 -10.96 16.77
N ALA A 395 5.99 -9.99 17.02
CA ALA A 395 5.88 -9.30 18.29
C ALA A 395 4.50 -8.68 18.47
N ARG A 396 4.11 -8.51 19.74
CA ARG A 396 3.07 -7.58 20.16
C ARG A 396 3.72 -6.51 21.03
N VAL A 397 3.60 -5.25 20.63
CA VAL A 397 4.30 -4.12 21.26
C VAL A 397 3.27 -3.07 21.63
N SER A 398 3.21 -2.67 22.90
CA SER A 398 2.29 -1.61 23.31
C SER A 398 2.73 -0.26 22.71
N TYR A 399 1.80 0.68 22.49
CA TYR A 399 2.16 2.03 22.06
C TYR A 399 3.18 2.68 23.00
N ARG A 400 3.01 2.50 24.32
CA ARG A 400 3.92 3.07 25.32
C ARG A 400 5.35 2.58 25.12
N GLU A 401 5.51 1.27 24.99
CA GLU A 401 6.81 0.64 24.75
C GLU A 401 7.42 1.08 23.42
N ALA A 402 6.63 1.12 22.35
CA ALA A 402 7.09 1.61 21.05
C ALA A 402 7.53 3.07 21.11
N ALA A 403 6.78 3.93 21.80
CA ALA A 403 7.10 5.35 21.97
C ALA A 403 8.36 5.56 22.84
N GLU A 404 8.59 4.72 23.86
CA GLU A 404 9.83 4.73 24.66
C GLU A 404 11.04 4.34 23.83
N ARG A 405 10.96 3.22 23.11
CA ARG A 405 12.06 2.79 22.21
C ARG A 405 12.31 3.82 21.11
N PHE A 406 11.25 4.42 20.56
CA PHE A 406 11.37 5.47 19.55
C PHE A 406 12.10 6.70 20.08
N ARG A 407 11.83 7.13 21.33
CA ARG A 407 12.51 8.27 21.94
C ARG A 407 14.03 8.05 22.06
N GLY A 408 14.46 6.86 22.46
CA GLY A 408 15.88 6.50 22.49
C GLY A 408 16.50 6.56 21.09
N TRP A 409 15.85 5.91 20.12
CA TRP A 409 16.31 5.93 18.73
C TRP A 409 16.33 7.33 18.09
N LEU A 410 15.36 8.19 18.42
CA LEU A 410 15.30 9.58 17.97
C LEU A 410 16.50 10.39 18.49
N ALA A 411 16.87 10.20 19.76
CA ALA A 411 18.02 10.88 20.36
C ALA A 411 19.35 10.49 19.69
N GLU A 412 19.47 9.24 19.26
CA GLU A 412 20.65 8.75 18.52
C GLU A 412 20.65 9.20 17.05
N THR A 413 19.50 9.12 16.38
CA THR A 413 19.40 9.32 14.92
C THR A 413 19.29 10.79 14.52
N ALA A 414 18.61 11.59 15.34
CA ALA A 414 18.35 13.01 15.06
C ALA A 414 18.40 13.83 16.38
N PRO A 415 19.58 13.98 16.99
CA PRO A 415 19.72 14.60 18.32
C PRO A 415 19.16 16.02 18.37
N ALA A 416 19.28 16.80 17.29
CA ALA A 416 18.70 18.14 17.20
C ALA A 416 17.16 18.11 17.23
N VAL A 417 16.53 17.09 16.64
CA VAL A 417 15.06 16.90 16.68
C VAL A 417 14.63 16.44 18.06
N ALA A 418 15.38 15.51 18.67
CA ALA A 418 15.14 15.05 20.03
C ALA A 418 15.22 16.20 21.04
N ALA A 419 16.27 17.04 20.94
CA ALA A 419 16.46 18.20 21.80
C ALA A 419 15.36 19.27 21.62
N ALA A 420 14.79 19.38 20.42
CA ALA A 420 13.67 20.27 20.13
C ALA A 420 12.30 19.69 20.56
N SER A 421 12.24 18.43 21.00
CA SER A 421 11.02 17.72 21.37
C SER A 421 10.86 17.62 22.89
N GLY A 422 9.63 17.68 23.39
CA GLY A 422 9.33 17.64 24.82
C GLY A 422 8.06 18.41 25.18
N PRO A 423 7.45 18.11 26.35
CA PRO A 423 6.13 18.61 26.71
C PRO A 423 6.04 20.14 26.76
N ASP A 424 7.14 20.84 27.08
CA ASP A 424 7.16 22.30 27.06
C ASP A 424 8.59 22.83 26.91
N ARG A 425 8.80 23.66 25.88
CA ARG A 425 9.58 24.87 26.09
C ARG A 425 8.59 25.84 26.75
N LEU A 426 8.61 25.92 28.07
CA LEU A 426 7.73 26.78 28.87
C LEU A 426 8.00 28.28 28.68
N ASP A 427 8.99 28.65 27.85
CA ASP A 427 9.47 30.02 27.60
C ASP A 427 8.38 30.99 27.06
N GLY A 428 7.14 30.54 26.87
CA GLY A 428 6.03 31.37 26.39
C GLY A 428 4.65 31.13 27.04
N LEU A 429 4.54 30.33 28.10
CA LEU A 429 3.27 30.21 28.82
C LEU A 429 3.13 31.36 29.83
N PRO A 430 1.98 32.05 29.91
CA PRO A 430 1.74 33.02 30.97
C PRO A 430 1.84 32.31 32.33
N ALA A 431 2.57 32.91 33.27
CA ALA A 431 2.89 32.35 34.58
C ALA A 431 1.66 32.05 35.46
N GLN A 432 0.46 32.44 35.03
CA GLN A 432 -0.79 32.11 35.70
C GLN A 432 -1.76 31.42 34.72
N PRO A 433 -2.28 30.22 35.07
CA PRO A 433 -3.38 29.63 34.34
C PRO A 433 -4.60 30.55 34.44
N ARG A 434 -5.21 30.92 33.30
CA ARG A 434 -6.51 31.60 33.32
C ARG A 434 -7.55 30.60 33.85
N PRO A 435 -8.30 30.94 34.91
CA PRO A 435 -9.40 30.09 35.34
C PRO A 435 -10.44 30.01 34.23
N VAL A 436 -10.77 28.79 33.82
CA VAL A 436 -11.93 28.52 32.98
C VAL A 436 -13.15 28.79 33.85
N VAL A 437 -13.87 29.88 33.57
CA VAL A 437 -15.18 30.12 34.18
C VAL A 437 -16.16 29.19 33.47
N VAL A 438 -16.60 28.15 34.19
CA VAL A 438 -17.65 27.25 33.72
C VAL A 438 -18.95 28.06 33.70
N ASP A 439 -19.58 28.17 32.53
CA ASP A 439 -20.96 28.65 32.41
C ASP A 439 -21.89 27.56 32.96
N PRO A 440 -22.56 27.76 34.12
CA PRO A 440 -23.37 26.73 34.74
C PRO A 440 -24.65 26.39 33.96
N GLY A 441 -24.98 27.13 32.89
CA GLY A 441 -26.23 27.00 32.15
C GLY A 441 -26.14 26.32 30.77
N GLY A 442 -24.95 25.96 30.28
CA GLY A 442 -24.78 25.42 28.93
C GLY A 442 -24.68 23.89 28.87
N GLU A 443 -25.39 23.26 27.93
CA GLU A 443 -25.35 21.80 27.63
C GLU A 443 -23.95 21.23 27.26
N GLY A 444 -22.88 22.03 27.35
CA GLY A 444 -21.50 21.69 26.98
C GLY A 444 -20.67 20.98 28.06
N LEU A 445 -21.27 20.52 29.17
CA LEU A 445 -20.54 19.81 30.24
C LEU A 445 -20.07 18.39 29.85
N GLY A 446 -20.53 17.86 28.71
CA GLY A 446 -20.14 16.52 28.24
C GLY A 446 -18.79 16.44 27.52
N LEU A 447 -18.05 17.55 27.37
CA LEU A 447 -16.84 17.63 26.54
C LEU A 447 -15.56 18.06 27.27
N PHE A 448 -15.58 18.13 28.60
CA PHE A 448 -14.39 18.39 29.42
C PHE A 448 -13.81 17.12 30.04
#